data_AF-A0A1P8KKZ8-F1
#
_entry.id   AF-A0A1P8KKZ8-F1
#
_cell.length_a   1.000
_cell.length_b   1.000
_cell.length_c   1.000
_cell.angle_alpha   90.00
_cell.angle_beta   90.00
_cell.angle_gamma   90.00
#
_symmetry.space_group_name_H-M   'P 1'
#
loop_
_entity.id
_entity.type
_entity.pdbx_description
1 polymer ?
#
loop_
_entity_poly.entity_id
_entity_poly.type
_entity_poly.pdbx_seq_one_letter_code
_entity_poly.pdbx_strand_id
1 'polypeptide(L)'
;MPNNTVIYIFNRIVRLSILFFILYLIFTNFGTFLMIIGVILILGFFFIYNLKKKMKTSGFNFQFKQGAGFNPNDFQNFNNSGFNNSNFNGFNNAPRFDEVQKAKDFFGFTHSPTKEEIKKKYKELARKYHPDINDNDDSMMKDLNNYRDVLMKTVE
;
A
#
# COMPACT_ATOMS: atom_id res chain seq x y z
N MET A 1 -22.76 -50.90 66.01
CA MET A 1 -23.19 -50.01 64.91
C MET A 1 -22.05 -49.68 63.93
N PRO A 2 -21.52 -50.65 63.15
CA PRO A 2 -20.48 -50.40 62.14
C PRO A 2 -21.00 -50.17 60.70
N ASN A 3 -22.25 -50.55 60.40
CA ASN A 3 -22.78 -50.50 59.03
C ASN A 3 -22.77 -49.09 58.41
N ASN A 4 -23.04 -48.04 59.19
CA ASN A 4 -23.13 -46.69 58.66
C ASN A 4 -21.78 -46.16 58.14
N THR A 5 -20.68 -46.52 58.80
CA THR A 5 -19.33 -46.13 58.39
C THR A 5 -18.90 -46.85 57.12
N VAL A 6 -19.18 -48.16 57.02
CA VAL A 6 -18.86 -48.96 55.84
C VAL A 6 -19.67 -48.49 54.62
N ILE A 7 -20.97 -48.23 54.80
CA ILE A 7 -21.85 -47.72 53.74
C ILE A 7 -21.41 -46.32 53.28
N TYR A 8 -21.00 -45.45 54.20
CA TYR A 8 -20.47 -44.13 53.87
C TYR A 8 -19.18 -44.20 53.03
N ILE A 9 -18.23 -45.04 53.44
CA ILE A 9 -16.97 -45.24 52.71
C ILE A 9 -17.25 -45.81 51.33
N PHE A 10 -18.15 -46.80 51.22
CA PHE A 10 -18.54 -47.39 49.95
C PHE A 10 -19.15 -46.36 49.00
N ASN A 11 -20.12 -45.56 49.46
CA ASN A 11 -20.73 -44.50 48.64
C ASN A 11 -19.71 -43.43 48.22
N ARG A 12 -18.73 -43.12 49.08
CA ARG A 12 -17.65 -42.18 48.75
C ARG A 12 -16.73 -42.74 47.65
N ILE A 13 -16.39 -44.02 47.73
CA ILE A 13 -15.58 -44.70 46.70
C ILE A 13 -16.34 -44.73 45.38
N VAL A 14 -17.62 -45.12 45.37
CA VAL A 14 -18.45 -45.16 44.15
C VAL A 14 -18.51 -43.80 43.46
N ARG A 15 -18.74 -42.72 44.21
CA ARG A 15 -18.75 -41.35 43.66
C ARG A 15 -17.39 -40.96 43.08
N LEU A 16 -16.31 -41.30 43.77
CA LEU A 16 -14.95 -41.03 43.31
C LEU A 16 -14.64 -41.79 42.02
N SER A 17 -15.03 -43.07 41.93
CA SER A 17 -14.87 -43.90 40.74
C SER A 17 -15.62 -43.34 39.54
N ILE A 18 -16.86 -42.88 39.72
CA ILE A 18 -17.65 -42.24 38.66
C ILE A 18 -16.95 -40.96 38.17
N LEU A 19 -16.45 -40.13 39.08
CA LEU A 19 -15.74 -38.90 38.73
C LEU A 19 -14.48 -39.19 37.90
N PHE A 20 -13.66 -40.15 38.33
CA PHE A 20 -12.47 -40.54 37.56
C PHE A 20 -12.80 -41.20 36.22
N PHE A 21 -13.91 -41.95 36.13
CA PHE A 21 -14.36 -42.54 34.88
C PHE A 21 -14.79 -41.47 33.86
N ILE A 22 -15.54 -40.46 34.29
CA ILE A 22 -15.89 -39.31 33.44
C ILE A 22 -14.63 -38.55 33.03
N LEU A 23 -13.71 -38.32 33.97
CA LEU A 23 -12.45 -37.65 33.70
C LEU A 23 -11.58 -38.44 32.71
N TYR A 24 -11.55 -39.77 32.84
CA TYR A 24 -10.88 -40.67 31.90
C TYR A 24 -11.48 -40.58 30.50
N LEU A 25 -12.82 -40.63 30.37
CA LEU A 25 -13.49 -40.45 29.08
C LEU A 25 -13.16 -39.10 28.45
N ILE A 26 -13.07 -38.04 29.25
CA ILE A 26 -12.66 -36.72 28.77
C ILE A 26 -11.20 -36.74 28.36
N PHE A 27 -10.26 -37.15 29.21
CA PHE A 27 -8.82 -37.11 28.91
C PHE A 27 -8.40 -38.04 27.75
N THR A 28 -8.99 -39.23 27.65
CA THR A 28 -8.71 -40.17 26.56
C THR A 28 -9.11 -39.58 25.21
N ASN A 29 -10.26 -38.90 25.13
CA ASN A 29 -10.71 -38.24 23.91
C ASN A 29 -10.07 -36.85 23.72
N PHE A 30 -9.71 -36.17 24.79
CA PHE A 30 -9.08 -34.84 24.77
C PHE A 30 -7.63 -34.91 24.28
N GLY A 31 -6.90 -35.97 24.62
CA GLY A 31 -5.57 -36.22 24.06
C GLY A 31 -5.60 -36.41 22.54
N THR A 32 -6.58 -37.16 22.03
CA THR A 32 -6.79 -37.30 20.58
C THR A 32 -7.19 -35.97 19.92
N PHE A 33 -8.03 -35.16 20.57
CA PHE A 33 -8.40 -33.83 20.09
C PHE A 33 -7.19 -32.90 19.98
N LEU A 34 -6.31 -32.88 20.99
CA LEU A 34 -5.07 -32.11 20.95
C LEU A 34 -4.11 -32.60 19.86
N MET A 35 -3.98 -33.92 19.65
CA MET A 35 -3.18 -34.46 18.55
C MET A 35 -3.72 -34.02 17.19
N ILE A 36 -5.04 -34.05 16.99
CA ILE A 36 -5.67 -33.61 15.74
C ILE A 36 -5.41 -32.12 15.50
N ILE A 37 -5.55 -31.27 16.52
CA ILE A 37 -5.22 -29.83 16.41
C ILE A 37 -3.75 -29.63 16.05
N GLY A 38 -2.84 -30.36 16.70
CA GLY A 38 -1.40 -30.30 16.41
C GLY A 38 -1.10 -30.64 14.95
N VAL A 39 -1.71 -31.72 14.43
CA VAL A 39 -1.58 -32.12 13.02
C VAL A 39 -2.13 -31.04 12.08
N ILE A 40 -3.31 -30.47 12.36
CA ILE A 40 -3.91 -29.41 11.55
C ILE A 40 -3.00 -28.16 11.52
N LEU A 41 -2.42 -27.77 12.65
CA LEU A 41 -1.50 -26.62 12.73
C LEU A 41 -0.21 -26.88 11.94
N ILE A 42 0.36 -28.08 12.03
CA ILE A 42 1.55 -28.46 11.27
C ILE A 42 1.24 -28.45 9.77
N LEU A 43 0.11 -29.01 9.35
CA LEU A 43 -0.33 -29.00 7.95
C LEU A 43 -0.60 -27.59 7.45
N GLY A 44 -1.27 -26.75 8.25
CA GLY A 44 -1.53 -25.34 7.93
C GLY A 44 -0.24 -24.54 7.79
N PHE A 45 0.71 -24.71 8.71
CA PHE A 45 2.03 -24.08 8.64
C PHE A 45 2.82 -24.55 7.42
N PHE A 46 2.81 -25.85 7.14
CA PHE A 46 3.45 -26.43 5.95
C PHE A 46 2.82 -25.92 4.65
N PHE A 47 1.49 -25.78 4.61
CA PHE A 47 0.78 -25.21 3.46
C PHE A 47 1.17 -23.74 3.23
N ILE A 48 1.16 -22.91 4.28
CA ILE A 48 1.60 -21.51 4.20
C ILE A 48 3.06 -21.40 3.78
N TYR A 49 3.93 -22.24 4.34
CA TYR A 49 5.34 -22.29 3.96
C TYR A 49 5.51 -22.63 2.47
N ASN A 50 4.80 -23.64 1.97
CA ASN A 50 4.81 -24.02 0.56
C ASN A 50 4.23 -22.93 -0.35
N LEU A 51 3.18 -22.24 0.08
CA LEU A 51 2.59 -21.12 -0.66
C LEU A 51 3.57 -19.95 -0.74
N LYS A 52 4.19 -19.56 0.39
CA LYS A 52 5.20 -18.50 0.45
C LYS A 52 6.43 -18.85 -0.41
N LYS A 53 6.84 -20.13 -0.43
CA LYS A 53 7.91 -20.61 -1.30
C LYS A 53 7.56 -20.46 -2.78
N LYS A 54 6.34 -20.85 -3.19
CA LYS A 54 5.86 -20.70 -4.57
C LYS A 54 5.76 -19.23 -5.01
N MET A 55 5.38 -18.33 -4.11
CA MET A 55 5.29 -16.89 -4.42
C MET A 55 6.65 -16.21 -4.58
N LYS A 56 7.71 -16.68 -3.90
CA LYS A 56 9.06 -16.11 -4.06
C LYS A 56 9.71 -16.43 -5.41
N THR A 57 9.33 -17.54 -6.05
CA THR A 57 9.84 -17.94 -7.37
C THR A 57 8.90 -17.53 -8.51
N SER A 58 7.62 -17.32 -8.20
CA SER A 58 6.65 -16.76 -9.13
C SER A 58 6.74 -15.23 -9.10
N GLY A 59 7.87 -14.70 -9.56
CA GLY A 59 7.85 -13.34 -10.09
C GLY A 59 6.73 -13.28 -11.13
N PHE A 60 5.83 -12.32 -10.99
CA PHE A 60 4.74 -12.11 -11.93
C PHE A 60 5.35 -11.77 -13.30
N ASN A 61 5.56 -12.77 -14.15
CA ASN A 61 6.09 -12.57 -15.49
C ASN A 61 4.92 -12.17 -16.40
N PHE A 62 4.69 -10.87 -16.54
CA PHE A 62 3.85 -10.32 -17.59
C PHE A 62 4.49 -10.63 -18.95
N GLN A 63 4.13 -11.76 -19.58
CA GLN A 63 4.43 -12.00 -20.98
C GLN A 63 3.40 -11.27 -21.85
N PHE A 64 3.74 -10.05 -22.25
CA PHE A 64 3.04 -9.35 -23.32
C PHE A 64 3.29 -10.09 -24.64
N LYS A 65 2.30 -10.86 -25.11
CA LYS A 65 2.29 -11.37 -26.49
C LYS A 65 1.83 -10.24 -27.42
N GLN A 66 2.76 -9.36 -27.80
CA GLN A 66 2.51 -8.37 -28.86
C GLN A 66 2.73 -9.04 -30.22
N GLY A 67 1.71 -8.96 -31.08
CA GLY A 67 1.81 -9.41 -32.46
C GLY A 67 2.83 -8.58 -33.24
N ALA A 68 3.62 -9.26 -34.06
CA ALA A 68 4.56 -8.75 -35.07
C ALA A 68 5.51 -7.62 -34.61
N GLY A 69 6.72 -8.00 -34.17
CA GLY A 69 7.90 -7.14 -34.31
C GLY A 69 8.51 -6.55 -33.04
N PHE A 70 8.16 -7.00 -31.83
CA PHE A 70 8.81 -6.51 -30.62
C PHE A 70 10.02 -7.38 -30.22
N ASN A 71 11.23 -6.83 -30.27
CA ASN A 71 12.46 -7.49 -29.88
C ASN A 71 12.73 -7.26 -28.37
N PRO A 72 12.81 -8.30 -27.52
CA PRO A 72 13.05 -8.14 -26.08
C PRO A 72 14.36 -7.40 -25.72
N ASN A 73 15.33 -7.37 -26.63
CA ASN A 73 16.57 -6.60 -26.48
C ASN A 73 16.36 -5.08 -26.55
N ASP A 74 15.23 -4.61 -27.10
CA ASP A 74 14.86 -3.18 -27.07
C ASP A 74 14.57 -2.70 -25.65
N PHE A 75 14.13 -3.59 -24.75
CA PHE A 75 13.92 -3.26 -23.32
C PHE A 75 15.21 -3.29 -22.48
N GLN A 76 16.21 -4.10 -22.84
CA GLN A 76 17.52 -4.02 -22.18
C GLN A 76 18.22 -2.69 -22.46
N ASN A 77 17.93 -2.07 -23.60
CA ASN A 77 18.49 -0.77 -23.93
C ASN A 77 17.85 0.40 -23.17
N PHE A 78 16.70 0.26 -22.50
CA PHE A 78 16.17 1.32 -21.62
C PHE A 78 16.96 1.51 -20.32
N ASN A 79 17.78 0.53 -19.93
CA ASN A 79 18.66 0.66 -18.76
C ASN A 79 20.07 1.17 -19.14
N ASN A 80 20.43 1.18 -20.44
CA ASN A 80 21.79 1.51 -20.89
C ASN A 80 21.87 2.57 -22.01
N SER A 81 20.77 2.87 -22.69
CA SER A 81 20.59 4.18 -23.31
C SER A 81 20.17 5.11 -22.18
N GLY A 82 21.19 5.66 -21.53
CA GLY A 82 21.02 6.68 -20.50
C GLY A 82 19.93 7.64 -20.94
N PHE A 83 19.12 8.07 -19.98
CA PHE A 83 18.32 9.29 -20.11
C PHE A 83 19.22 10.32 -20.79
N ASN A 84 19.09 10.44 -22.11
CA ASN A 84 19.71 11.50 -22.85
C ASN A 84 18.82 12.66 -22.52
N ASN A 85 19.16 13.26 -21.39
CA ASN A 85 18.65 14.48 -20.84
C ASN A 85 19.07 15.65 -21.75
N SER A 86 18.89 15.48 -23.06
CA SER A 86 18.98 16.55 -24.05
C SER A 86 17.64 17.27 -24.17
N ASN A 87 16.53 16.64 -23.73
CA ASN A 87 15.19 17.24 -23.72
C ASN A 87 14.61 17.49 -22.31
N PHE A 88 15.32 17.14 -21.22
CA PHE A 88 14.90 17.49 -19.86
C PHE A 88 15.77 18.63 -19.30
N ASN A 89 15.74 19.75 -20.02
CA ASN A 89 16.17 21.07 -19.53
C ASN A 89 15.24 21.65 -18.44
N GLY A 90 14.47 20.81 -17.73
CA GLY A 90 13.28 21.21 -16.97
C GLY A 90 13.49 21.69 -15.54
N PHE A 91 14.69 21.61 -14.96
CA PHE A 91 14.87 21.97 -13.53
C PHE A 91 16.11 22.79 -13.19
N ASN A 92 17.05 22.98 -14.12
CA ASN A 92 18.31 23.72 -13.86
C ASN A 92 18.40 25.11 -14.52
N ASN A 93 17.39 25.55 -15.27
CA ASN A 93 17.33 26.94 -15.69
C ASN A 93 16.67 27.76 -14.57
N ALA A 94 17.46 28.63 -13.93
CA ALA A 94 16.89 29.75 -13.19
C ALA A 94 15.84 30.41 -14.11
N PRO A 95 14.62 30.67 -13.63
CA PRO A 95 13.56 31.19 -14.47
C PRO A 95 14.05 32.48 -15.13
N ARG A 96 13.92 32.56 -16.46
CA ARG A 96 14.37 33.75 -17.20
C ARG A 96 13.54 34.93 -16.68
N PHE A 97 14.15 36.09 -16.51
CA PHE A 97 13.48 37.29 -15.97
C PHE A 97 12.15 37.59 -16.70
N ASP A 98 12.09 37.33 -18.00
CA ASP A 98 10.90 37.47 -18.84
C ASP A 98 9.75 36.51 -18.47
N GLU A 99 10.07 35.28 -18.05
CA GLU A 99 9.08 34.28 -17.61
C GLU A 99 8.51 34.63 -16.23
N VAL A 100 9.33 35.21 -15.36
CA VAL A 100 8.91 35.71 -14.04
C VAL A 100 7.97 36.89 -14.20
N GLN A 101 8.26 37.82 -15.12
CA GLN A 101 7.39 38.96 -15.37
C GLN A 101 6.03 38.51 -15.96
N LYS A 102 6.04 37.60 -16.94
CA LYS A 102 4.80 37.02 -17.49
C LYS A 102 3.99 36.29 -16.42
N ALA A 103 4.64 35.56 -15.51
CA ALA A 103 3.98 34.91 -14.40
C ALA A 103 3.37 35.94 -13.42
N LYS A 104 4.09 37.02 -13.11
CA LYS A 104 3.56 38.12 -12.28
C LYS A 104 2.34 38.77 -12.93
N ASP A 105 2.40 39.05 -14.23
CA ASP A 105 1.30 39.64 -14.99
C ASP A 105 0.08 38.70 -15.03
N PHE A 106 0.30 37.38 -15.22
CA PHE A 106 -0.77 36.37 -15.24
C PHE A 106 -1.50 36.26 -13.89
N PHE A 107 -0.75 36.30 -12.78
CA PHE A 107 -1.32 36.30 -11.44
C PHE A 107 -1.80 37.68 -10.98
N GLY A 108 -1.48 38.75 -11.71
CA GLY A 108 -1.83 40.13 -11.39
C GLY A 108 -1.02 40.73 -10.23
N PHE A 109 0.22 40.27 -10.01
CA PHE A 109 1.12 40.80 -8.99
C PHE A 109 1.91 42.00 -9.54
N THR A 110 1.77 43.17 -8.92
CA THR A 110 2.56 44.38 -9.24
C THR A 110 3.87 44.46 -8.44
N HIS A 111 4.01 43.63 -7.40
CA HIS A 111 5.17 43.52 -6.52
C HIS A 111 5.79 42.12 -6.58
N SER A 112 6.91 41.90 -5.86
CA SER A 112 7.45 40.55 -5.63
C SER A 112 6.56 39.80 -4.63
N PRO A 113 5.75 38.82 -5.06
CA PRO A 113 4.74 38.20 -4.21
C PRO A 113 5.39 37.28 -3.17
N THR A 114 4.76 37.14 -2.00
CA THR A 114 5.21 36.16 -0.99
C THR A 114 4.69 34.74 -1.30
N LYS A 115 5.33 33.71 -0.71
CA LYS A 115 4.92 32.30 -0.88
C LYS A 115 3.43 32.08 -0.55
N GLU A 116 2.90 32.81 0.43
CA GLU A 116 1.51 32.70 0.87
C GLU A 116 0.54 33.35 -0.13
N GLU A 117 0.90 34.50 -0.69
CA GLU A 117 0.11 35.21 -1.69
C GLU A 117 0.00 34.40 -2.99
N ILE A 118 1.11 33.79 -3.44
CA ILE A 118 1.12 32.90 -4.61
C ILE A 118 0.15 31.74 -4.39
N LYS A 119 0.21 31.09 -3.23
CA LYS A 119 -0.68 29.95 -2.90
C LYS A 119 -2.15 30.36 -2.85
N LYS A 120 -2.47 31.52 -2.28
CA LYS A 120 -3.84 32.03 -2.20
C LYS A 120 -4.40 32.33 -3.59
N LYS A 121 -3.64 33.06 -4.42
CA LYS A 121 -4.06 33.40 -5.80
C LYS A 121 -4.14 32.18 -6.71
N TYR A 122 -3.21 31.24 -6.58
CA TYR A 122 -3.29 29.96 -7.27
C TYR A 122 -4.58 29.20 -6.93
N LYS A 123 -4.98 29.16 -5.66
CA LYS A 123 -6.22 28.50 -5.24
C LYS A 123 -7.48 29.18 -5.79
N GLU A 124 -7.46 30.51 -5.92
CA GLU A 124 -8.55 31.28 -6.53
C GLU A 124 -8.66 30.98 -8.05
N LEU A 125 -7.53 31.00 -8.76
CA LEU A 125 -7.48 30.76 -10.21
C LEU A 125 -7.73 29.29 -10.57
N ALA A 126 -7.22 28.33 -9.81
CA ALA A 126 -7.43 26.90 -10.04
C ALA A 126 -8.91 26.51 -9.89
N ARG A 127 -9.66 27.21 -9.04
CA ARG A 127 -11.11 27.04 -8.92
C ARG A 127 -11.88 27.60 -10.11
N LYS A 128 -11.33 28.62 -10.78
CA LYS A 128 -11.94 29.25 -11.96
C LYS A 128 -11.64 28.48 -13.23
N TYR A 129 -10.42 27.95 -13.36
CA TYR A 129 -9.93 27.24 -14.54
C TYR A 129 -9.98 25.72 -14.39
N HIS A 130 -10.78 25.21 -13.46
CA HIS A 130 -10.94 23.76 -13.30
C HIS A 130 -11.61 23.18 -14.56
N PRO A 131 -11.11 22.08 -15.14
CA PRO A 131 -11.66 21.51 -16.38
C PRO A 131 -13.13 21.11 -16.23
N ASP A 132 -13.55 20.65 -15.04
CA ASP A 132 -14.96 20.33 -14.73
C ASP A 132 -15.90 21.55 -14.82
N ILE A 133 -15.38 22.77 -14.70
CA ILE A 133 -16.18 24.01 -14.74
C ILE A 133 -16.02 24.70 -16.10
N ASN A 134 -14.91 24.49 -16.80
CA ASN A 134 -14.55 25.20 -18.02
C ASN A 134 -14.53 24.27 -19.26
N ASP A 135 -15.61 23.50 -19.46
CA ASP A 135 -15.86 22.66 -20.65
C ASP A 135 -14.65 21.84 -21.14
N ASN A 136 -13.87 21.27 -20.21
CA ASN A 136 -12.66 20.46 -20.48
C ASN A 136 -11.49 21.20 -21.17
N ASP A 137 -11.43 22.54 -21.15
CA ASP A 137 -10.24 23.26 -21.59
C ASP A 137 -9.16 23.25 -20.49
N ASP A 138 -8.21 22.32 -20.61
CA ASP A 138 -7.07 22.14 -19.68
C ASP A 138 -5.92 23.12 -19.96
N SER A 139 -5.97 23.90 -21.06
CA SER A 139 -4.87 24.79 -21.43
C SER A 139 -4.58 25.82 -20.34
N MET A 140 -5.64 26.40 -19.76
CA MET A 140 -5.52 27.44 -18.73
C MET A 140 -5.00 26.89 -17.39
N MET A 141 -5.31 25.64 -17.06
CA MET A 141 -4.82 24.99 -15.83
C MET A 141 -3.35 24.59 -15.98
N LYS A 142 -2.95 24.13 -17.17
CA LYS A 142 -1.56 23.81 -17.48
C LYS A 142 -0.65 25.04 -17.38
N ASP A 143 -1.09 26.18 -17.92
CA ASP A 143 -0.35 27.44 -17.83
C ASP A 143 -0.29 27.94 -16.37
N LEU A 144 -1.39 27.85 -15.62
CA LEU A 144 -1.42 28.21 -14.20
C LEU A 144 -0.41 27.40 -13.36
N ASN A 145 -0.29 26.10 -13.62
CA ASN A 145 0.69 25.23 -12.95
C ASN A 145 2.13 25.64 -13.27
N ASN A 146 2.43 25.89 -14.55
CA ASN A 146 3.75 26.30 -14.99
C ASN A 146 4.18 27.63 -14.35
N TYR A 147 3.31 28.64 -14.37
CA TYR A 147 3.61 29.95 -13.78
C TYR A 147 3.73 29.91 -12.26
N ARG A 148 2.96 29.06 -11.57
CA ARG A 148 3.11 28.83 -10.14
C ARG A 148 4.51 28.33 -9.81
N ASP A 149 5.00 27.34 -10.56
CA ASP A 149 6.30 26.73 -10.30
C ASP A 149 7.46 27.69 -10.60
N VAL A 150 7.32 28.52 -11.63
CA VAL A 150 8.24 29.63 -11.92
C VAL A 150 8.31 30.62 -10.74
N LEU A 151 7.16 31.10 -10.25
CA LEU A 151 7.13 32.06 -9.14
C LEU A 151 7.66 31.44 -7.84
N MET A 152 7.32 30.18 -7.55
CA MET A 152 7.78 29.48 -6.35
C MET A 152 9.31 29.30 -6.31
N LYS A 153 9.96 29.15 -7.48
CA LYS A 153 11.42 29.10 -7.59
C LYS A 153 12.10 30.45 -7.36
N THR A 154 11.41 31.56 -7.63
CA THR A 154 11.98 32.91 -7.44
C THR A 154 11.85 33.46 -6.03
N VAL A 155 10.86 32.97 -5.28
CA VAL A 155 10.62 33.37 -3.90
C VAL A 155 11.28 32.32 -3.01
N GLU A 156 12.60 32.35 -2.88
CA GLU A 156 13.32 31.60 -1.84
C GLU A 156 13.35 32.36 -0.52
#